data_AF-A0A7C3UPL5-F1
#
_entry.id   AF-A0A7C3UPL5-F1
#
_cell.length_a   1.000
_cell.length_b   1.000
_cell.length_c   1.000
_cell.angle_alpha   90.00
_cell.angle_beta   90.00
_cell.angle_gamma   90.00
#
_symmetry.space_group_name_H-M   'P 1'
#
loop_
_entity.id
_entity.type
_entity.pdbx_description
1 polymer ?
#
loop_
_entity_poly.entity_id
_entity_poly.type
_entity_poly.pdbx_seq_one_letter_code
_entity_poly.pdbx_strand_id
1 'polypeptide(L)'
;VPYPFAAGNHQQANAEQLAAAGAARMILDRDLSGRVLLDVISALRRDRAGLERMSRAAAALGRPQALADILDFLAQVSRRTF
;
A
#
# COMPACT_ATOMS: atom_id res chain seq x y z
N VAL A 1 -8.61 6.47 9.63
CA VAL A 1 -8.47 5.02 9.35
C VAL A 1 -7.80 4.44 10.58
N PRO A 2 -8.55 3.71 11.39
CA PRO A 2 -8.65 2.28 11.19
C PRO A 2 -10.06 1.86 10.74
N TYR A 3 -10.15 0.82 9.93
CA TYR A 3 -11.40 0.10 9.71
C TYR A 3 -11.51 -0.96 10.82
N PRO A 4 -12.40 -0.78 11.81
CA PRO A 4 -12.41 -1.60 13.03
C PRO A 4 -12.84 -3.06 12.78
N PHE A 5 -13.34 -3.38 11.59
CA PHE A 5 -13.74 -4.74 11.22
C PHE A 5 -12.70 -5.46 10.34
N ALA A 6 -11.54 -4.86 10.09
CA ALA A 6 -10.40 -5.61 9.59
C ALA A 6 -9.87 -6.45 10.76
N ALA A 7 -10.26 -7.73 10.79
CA ALA A 7 -9.70 -8.67 11.75
C ALA A 7 -8.17 -8.68 11.61
N GLY A 8 -7.44 -8.32 12.67
CA GLY A 8 -5.98 -8.47 12.75
C GLY A 8 -5.11 -7.40 12.07
N ASN A 9 -3.82 -7.42 12.40
CA ASN A 9 -2.74 -6.53 11.96
C ASN A 9 -2.52 -6.46 10.42
N HIS A 10 -3.47 -6.90 9.59
CA HIS A 10 -3.33 -6.95 8.15
C HIS A 10 -3.14 -5.56 7.51
N GLN A 11 -3.72 -4.50 8.09
CA GLN A 11 -3.47 -3.13 7.60
C GLN A 11 -2.01 -2.70 7.83
N GLN A 12 -1.42 -3.11 8.96
CA GLN A 12 -0.01 -2.85 9.23
C GLN A 12 0.89 -3.65 8.28
N ALA A 13 0.58 -4.92 8.02
CA ALA A 13 1.36 -5.74 7.08
C ALA A 13 1.36 -5.14 5.66
N ASN A 14 0.22 -4.65 5.18
CA ASN A 14 0.13 -3.97 3.89
C ASN A 14 0.96 -2.67 3.87
N ALA A 15 0.89 -1.87 4.95
CA ALA A 15 1.68 -0.65 5.08
C ALA A 15 3.19 -0.92 5.17
N GLU A 16 3.60 -1.97 5.88
CA GLU A 16 4.98 -2.43 5.99
C GLU A 16 5.54 -2.86 4.63
N GLN A 17 4.76 -3.61 3.83
CA GLN A 17 5.18 -3.99 2.47
C GLN A 17 5.42 -2.77 1.58
N LEU A 18 4.50 -1.79 1.60
CA LEU A 18 4.67 -0.53 0.86
C LEU A 18 5.89 0.26 1.34
N ALA A 19 6.07 0.38 2.66
CA ALA A 19 7.19 1.12 3.24
C ALA A 19 8.54 0.44 2.96
N ALA A 20 8.62 -0.89 3.06
CA ALA A 20 9.82 -1.67 2.78
C ALA A 20 10.24 -1.56 1.30
N ALA A 21 9.28 -1.46 0.38
CA ALA A 21 9.52 -1.21 -1.03
C ALA A 21 9.85 0.28 -1.34
N GLY A 22 9.87 1.16 -0.34
CA GLY A 22 10.10 2.59 -0.52
C GLY A 22 8.93 3.34 -1.16
N ALA A 23 7.76 2.71 -1.26
CA ALA A 23 6.56 3.26 -1.87
C ALA A 23 5.72 4.12 -0.91
N ALA A 24 6.00 4.09 0.39
CA ALA A 24 5.27 4.86 1.40
C ALA A 24 6.13 5.22 2.62
N ARG A 25 5.65 6.17 3.42
CA ARG A 25 6.07 6.36 4.82
C ARG A 25 4.99 5.77 5.72
N MET A 26 5.38 4.90 6.65
CA MET A 26 4.47 4.33 7.65
C MET A 26 4.61 5.10 8.96
N ILE A 27 3.46 5.44 9.56
CA ILE A 27 3.35 5.96 10.93
C ILE A 27 2.44 4.98 11.66
N LEU A 28 2.91 4.40 12.76
CA LEU A 28 2.08 3.52 13.58
C LEU A 28 1.04 4.36 14.32
N ASP A 29 -0.14 3.80 14.55
CA ASP A 29 -1.25 4.53 15.17
C ASP A 29 -0.89 5.09 16.55
N ARG A 30 -0.15 4.32 17.35
CA ARG A 30 0.39 4.76 18.65
C ARG A 30 1.38 5.92 18.59
N ASP A 31 2.02 6.12 17.43
CA ASP A 31 3.01 7.16 17.21
C ASP A 31 2.42 8.34 16.41
N LEU A 32 1.15 8.24 15.99
CA LEU A 32 0.49 9.25 15.19
C LEU A 32 0.07 10.45 16.07
N SER A 33 0.63 11.60 15.72
CA SER A 33 0.19 12.89 16.23
C SER A 33 0.17 13.92 15.11
N GLY A 34 -0.55 15.03 15.30
CA GLY A 34 -0.57 16.13 14.33
C GLY A 34 0.84 16.66 14.03
N ARG A 35 1.73 16.68 15.02
CA ARG A 35 3.12 17.10 14.84
C ARG A 35 3.92 16.13 13.97
N VAL A 36 3.86 14.84 14.28
CA VAL A 36 4.55 13.79 13.51
C VAL A 36 4.07 13.79 12.06
N LEU A 37 2.76 13.90 11.85
CA LEU A 37 2.18 13.96 10.50
C LEU A 37 2.69 15.19 9.72
N LEU A 38 2.69 16.37 10.34
CA LEU A 38 3.18 17.59 9.72
C LEU A 38 4.67 17.49 9.36
N ASP A 39 5.48 16.92 10.23
CA ASP A 39 6.92 16.76 10.02
C ASP A 39 7.20 15.82 8.84
N VAL A 40 6.47 14.69 8.74
CA VAL A 40 6.57 13.76 7.60
C VAL A 40 6.17 14.43 6.28
N ILE A 41 5.02 15.11 6.24
CA ILE A 41 4.56 15.82 5.04
C ILE A 41 5.57 16.90 4.63
N SER A 42 6.10 17.65 5.60
CA SER A 42 7.08 18.71 5.35
C SER A 42 8.40 18.16 4.80
N ALA A 43 8.87 17.02 5.31
CA ALA A 43 10.05 16.34 4.80
C ALA A 43 9.85 15.86 3.36
N LEU A 44 8.71 15.21 3.08
CA LEU A 44 8.36 14.77 1.73
C LEU A 44 8.30 15.93 0.74
N ARG A 45 7.66 17.04 1.13
CA ARG A 45 7.55 18.24 0.28
C ARG A 45 8.91 18.85 -0.09
N ARG A 46 9.90 18.75 0.80
CA ARG A 46 11.26 19.29 0.57
C ARG A 46 12.14 18.37 -0.27
N ASP A 47 11.86 17.06 -0.28
CA ASP A 47 12.62 16.08 -1.06
C ASP A 47 11.85 15.65 -2.33
N ARG A 48 11.88 16.51 -3.34
CA ARG A 48 11.21 16.25 -4.62
C ARG A 48 11.72 14.98 -5.31
N ALA A 49 13.04 14.76 -5.30
CA ALA A 49 13.64 13.59 -5.90
C ALA A 49 13.25 12.30 -5.16
N GLY A 50 13.13 12.35 -3.83
CA GLY A 50 12.60 11.25 -3.01
C GLY A 50 11.14 10.94 -3.31
N LEU A 51 10.30 11.96 -3.46
CA LEU A 51 8.91 11.77 -3.87
C LEU A 51 8.79 11.10 -5.23
N GLU A 52 9.64 11.45 -6.19
CA GLU A 52 9.65 10.80 -7.50
C GLU A 52 10.10 9.33 -7.43
N ARG A 53 11.10 9.01 -6.61
CA ARG A 53 11.48 7.61 -6.34
C ARG A 53 10.33 6.83 -5.70
N MET A 54 9.68 7.42 -4.70
CA MET A 54 8.55 6.83 -4.00
C MET A 54 7.36 6.58 -4.93
N SER A 55 7.06 7.54 -5.80
CA SER A 55 6.00 7.42 -6.81
C SER A 55 6.27 6.28 -7.80
N ARG A 56 7.51 6.14 -8.29
CA ARG A 56 7.89 5.02 -9.16
C ARG A 56 7.79 3.67 -8.45
N ALA A 57 8.23 3.58 -7.19
CA ALA A 57 8.10 2.38 -6.40
C ALA A 57 6.63 2.00 -6.17
N ALA A 58 5.77 2.97 -5.84
CA ALA A 58 4.34 2.75 -5.68
C ALA A 58 3.67 2.25 -6.98
N ALA A 59 4.04 2.85 -8.12
CA ALA A 59 3.53 2.41 -9.43
C ALA A 59 3.96 0.97 -9.76
N ALA A 60 5.20 0.58 -9.44
CA ALA A 60 5.71 -0.77 -9.69
C ALA A 60 5.02 -1.86 -8.85
N LEU A 61 4.48 -1.50 -7.67
CA LEU A 61 3.71 -2.43 -6.83
C LEU A 61 2.25 -2.57 -7.27
N GLY A 62 1.75 -1.63 -8.08
CA GLY A 62 0.41 -1.68 -8.62
C GLY A 62 0.19 -2.92 -9.48
N ARG A 63 -0.99 -3.54 -9.36
CA ARG A 63 -1.41 -4.66 -10.21
C ARG A 63 -2.61 -4.25 -11.08
N PRO A 64 -2.38 -3.48 -12.16
CA PRO A 64 -3.48 -2.95 -12.97
C PRO A 64 -4.34 -4.04 -13.62
N GLN A 65 -3.80 -5.24 -13.84
CA GLN A 65 -4.52 -6.39 -14.42
C GLN A 65 -5.19 -7.30 -13.38
N ALA A 66 -5.15 -6.98 -12.08
CA ALA A 66 -5.60 -7.89 -11.03
C ALA A 66 -7.04 -8.41 -11.23
N LEU A 67 -7.96 -7.59 -11.73
CA LEU A 67 -9.32 -8.03 -12.03
C LEU A 67 -9.36 -9.04 -13.19
N ALA A 68 -8.62 -8.78 -14.26
CA ALA A 68 -8.54 -9.68 -15.40
C ALA A 68 -7.94 -11.03 -14.99
N ASP A 69 -6.84 -11.00 -14.22
CA ASP A 69 -6.19 -12.21 -13.70
C ASP A 69 -7.15 -13.07 -12.86
N ILE A 70 -7.98 -12.42 -12.04
CA ILE A 70 -9.01 -13.10 -11.22
C ILE A 70 -10.07 -13.74 -12.13
N LEU A 71 -10.56 -13.01 -13.13
CA LEU A 71 -11.59 -13.53 -14.05
C LEU A 71 -11.07 -14.71 -14.88
N ASP A 72 -9.84 -14.64 -15.36
CA ASP A 72 -9.19 -15.72 -16.10
C ASP A 72 -9.02 -16.96 -15.22
N PHE A 73 -8.60 -16.77 -13.97
CA PHE A 73 -8.49 -17.86 -13.00
C PHE A 73 -9.86 -18.52 -12.73
N LEU A 74 -10.91 -17.73 -12.50
CA LEU A 74 -12.26 -18.26 -12.28
C LEU A 74 -12.78 -19.04 -13.50
N ALA A 75 -12.52 -18.55 -14.72
CA ALA A 75 -12.88 -19.25 -15.94
C ALA A 75 -12.17 -20.61 -16.08
N GLN A 76 -10.88 -20.69 -15.71
CA GLN A 76 -10.12 -21.94 -15.74
C GLN A 76 -10.64 -22.97 -14.72
N VAL A 77 -10.95 -22.54 -13.50
CA VAL A 77 -11.45 -23.43 -12.44
C VAL A 77 -12.85 -23.96 -12.78
N SER A 78 -13.72 -23.10 -13.32
CA SER A 78 -15.07 -23.48 -13.75
C SER A 78 -15.04 -24.59 -14.83
N ARG A 79 -14.15 -24.48 -15.82
CA ARG A 79 -14.00 -25.49 -16.90
C ARG A 79 -13.41 -26.83 -16.46
N ARG A 80 -12.79 -26.90 -15.28
CA ARG A 80 -12.21 -28.14 -14.71
C ARG A 80 -13.18 -28.91 -13.82
N THR A 81 -14.29 -28.29 -13.44
CA THR A 81 -15.25 -28.83 -12.45
C THR A 81 -16.51 -29.39 -13.13
N PHE A 82 -16.59 -29.27 -14.46
CA PHE A 82 -17.54 -29.95 -15.36
C PHE A 82 -16.76 -30.76 -16.39
#